data_AF-A0A951EYC6-F1
#
_entry.id   AF-A0A951EYC6-F1
#
_cell.length_a   1.000
_cell.length_b   1.000
_cell.length_c   1.000
_cell.angle_alpha   90.00
_cell.angle_beta   90.00
_cell.angle_gamma   90.00
#
_symmetry.space_group_name_H-M   'P 1'
#
loop_
_entity.id
_entity.type
_entity.pdbx_description
1 polymer ?
#
loop_
_entity_poly.entity_id
_entity_poly.type
_entity_poly.pdbx_seq_one_letter_code
_entity_poly.pdbx_strand_id
1 'polypeptide(L)'
;VSVMHANNETGVIQPVEEIAGIIKKAGIPLHVDGVQALGKISVDVKVLGADLYSISAHKIYAPKGVGAIYIRKSLRLTPLTFGGHHERDRRPGTENIPGIVGFGAAAELACKPAADLERIASLRDRLEQTILDRIPGTGVNGGRSARVPNTTNIYFDGIDAEALVIALDLRGFAVSTGSACSSGAVTPSHVLTAMGLSAERARASIRFSLGASNTASQVDALLSALEESVVHLRRISVHA
;
A
#
# COMPACT_ATOMS: atom_id res chain seq x y z
N VAL A 1 -19.09 8.14 5.55
CA VAL A 1 -17.69 8.52 5.28
C VAL A 1 -16.91 7.27 4.90
N SER A 2 -16.02 7.36 3.91
CA SER A 2 -15.13 6.26 3.49
C SER A 2 -13.70 6.76 3.49
N VAL A 3 -12.80 6.07 4.18
CA VAL A 3 -11.38 6.43 4.27
C VAL A 3 -10.53 5.16 4.25
N MET A 4 -9.32 5.24 3.70
CA MET A 4 -8.36 4.14 3.81
C MET A 4 -7.70 4.13 5.18
N HIS A 5 -7.38 2.96 5.71
CA HIS A 5 -6.62 2.84 6.96
C HIS A 5 -5.14 3.18 6.73
N ALA A 6 -4.57 2.66 5.63
CA ALA A 6 -3.21 2.95 5.21
C ALA A 6 -3.16 3.14 3.68
N ASN A 7 -2.38 4.12 3.23
CA ASN A 7 -2.25 4.42 1.82
C ASN A 7 -1.43 3.36 1.06
N ASN A 8 -1.94 2.88 -0.07
CA ASN A 8 -1.25 1.87 -0.89
C ASN A 8 -0.06 2.42 -1.68
N GLU A 9 0.02 3.73 -1.91
CA GLU A 9 1.13 4.37 -2.60
C GLU A 9 2.23 4.79 -1.63
N THR A 10 1.89 5.46 -0.53
CA THR A 10 2.85 6.08 0.39
C THR A 10 3.04 5.30 1.69
N GLY A 11 2.13 4.39 2.01
CA GLY A 11 2.11 3.68 3.29
C GLY A 11 1.59 4.52 4.46
N VAL A 12 1.27 5.80 4.26
CA VAL A 12 0.80 6.71 5.33
C VAL A 12 -0.48 6.17 5.96
N ILE A 13 -0.48 6.12 7.29
CA ILE A 13 -1.62 5.67 8.11
C ILE A 13 -2.53 6.87 8.37
N GLN A 14 -3.81 6.70 8.11
CA GLN A 14 -4.81 7.74 8.32
C GLN A 14 -5.31 7.73 9.77
N PRO A 15 -5.70 8.90 10.33
CA PRO A 15 -6.21 9.01 11.70
C PRO A 15 -7.67 8.55 11.80
N VAL A 16 -7.92 7.26 11.54
CA VAL A 16 -9.26 6.68 11.44
C VAL A 16 -10.06 6.83 12.74
N GLU A 17 -9.41 6.64 13.90
CA GLU A 17 -10.06 6.79 15.22
C GLU A 17 -10.57 8.21 15.46
N GLU A 18 -9.76 9.21 15.09
CA GLU A 18 -10.13 10.62 15.21
C GLU A 18 -11.31 10.95 14.27
N ILE A 19 -11.25 10.47 13.02
CA ILE A 19 -12.34 10.62 12.05
C ILE A 19 -13.63 10.01 12.60
N ALA A 20 -13.56 8.80 13.17
CA ALA A 20 -14.69 8.13 13.79
C ALA A 20 -15.26 8.98 14.94
N GLY A 21 -14.41 9.53 15.80
CA GLY A 21 -14.81 10.42 16.91
C GLY A 21 -15.57 11.65 16.45
N ILE A 22 -15.17 12.26 15.33
CA ILE A 22 -15.81 13.45 14.76
C ILE A 22 -17.20 13.10 14.22
N ILE A 23 -17.32 12.04 13.43
CA ILE A 23 -18.57 11.74 12.69
C ILE A 23 -19.59 10.94 13.51
N LYS A 24 -19.16 10.33 14.63
CA LYS A 24 -20.04 9.54 15.51
C LYS A 24 -21.26 10.33 15.99
N LYS A 25 -21.09 11.63 16.29
CA LYS A 25 -22.17 12.53 16.70
C LYS A 25 -23.22 12.75 15.61
N ALA A 26 -22.84 12.62 14.34
CA ALA A 26 -23.72 12.79 13.20
C ALA A 26 -24.43 11.49 12.78
N GLY A 27 -24.13 10.35 13.41
CA GLY A 27 -24.76 9.06 13.07
C GLY A 27 -24.41 8.53 11.67
N ILE A 28 -23.33 9.03 11.06
CA ILE A 28 -22.94 8.68 9.69
C ILE A 28 -22.12 7.39 9.70
N PRO A 29 -22.42 6.40 8.82
CA PRO A 29 -21.63 5.19 8.72
C PRO A 29 -20.17 5.44 8.30
N LEU A 30 -19.23 4.72 8.93
CA LEU A 30 -17.81 4.72 8.61
C LEU A 30 -17.40 3.43 7.89
N HIS A 31 -16.99 3.57 6.63
CA HIS A 31 -16.25 2.53 5.92
C HIS A 31 -14.76 2.82 5.99
N VAL A 32 -13.99 1.77 6.31
CA VAL A 32 -12.54 1.82 6.33
C VAL A 32 -11.98 0.80 5.34
N ASP A 33 -11.19 1.25 4.37
CA ASP A 33 -10.42 0.34 3.52
C ASP A 33 -9.13 -0.08 4.25
N GLY A 34 -9.14 -1.32 4.75
CA GLY A 34 -8.06 -1.92 5.53
C GLY A 34 -7.08 -2.75 4.74
N VAL A 35 -7.17 -2.79 3.42
CA VAL A 35 -6.43 -3.73 2.55
C VAL A 35 -4.92 -3.65 2.77
N GLN A 36 -4.39 -2.44 2.99
CA GLN A 36 -2.96 -2.24 3.25
C GLN A 36 -2.57 -2.30 4.72
N ALA A 37 -3.50 -2.17 5.66
CA ALA A 37 -3.21 -2.20 7.09
C ALA A 37 -3.08 -3.62 7.65
N LEU A 38 -3.93 -4.55 7.18
CA LEU A 38 -3.95 -5.92 7.69
C LEU A 38 -2.57 -6.60 7.51
N GLY A 39 -2.08 -7.21 8.59
CA GLY A 39 -0.79 -7.90 8.65
C GLY A 39 0.44 -6.98 8.64
N LYS A 40 0.26 -5.65 8.76
CA LYS A 40 1.35 -4.67 8.75
C LYS A 40 1.31 -3.75 9.96
N ILE A 41 0.12 -3.52 10.50
CA ILE A 41 -0.12 -2.82 11.76
C ILE A 41 -1.22 -3.54 12.55
N SER A 42 -1.36 -3.20 13.83
CA SER A 42 -2.49 -3.70 14.62
C SER A 42 -3.81 -3.17 14.06
N VAL A 43 -4.82 -4.04 13.99
CA VAL A 43 -6.15 -3.70 13.47
C VAL A 43 -7.20 -4.23 14.43
N ASP A 44 -7.92 -3.30 15.07
CA ASP A 44 -9.13 -3.61 15.83
C ASP A 44 -10.27 -2.71 15.34
N VAL A 45 -11.23 -3.30 14.61
CA VAL A 45 -12.38 -2.59 14.03
C VAL A 45 -13.26 -1.89 15.08
N LYS A 46 -13.26 -2.37 16.34
CA LYS A 46 -14.01 -1.74 17.43
C LYS A 46 -13.29 -0.49 17.93
N VAL A 47 -11.97 -0.57 18.11
CA VAL A 47 -11.13 0.59 18.51
C VAL A 47 -11.21 1.67 17.43
N LEU A 48 -11.07 1.28 16.16
CA LEU A 48 -11.21 2.18 15.00
C LEU A 48 -12.60 2.79 14.85
N GLY A 49 -13.63 2.25 15.52
CA GLY A 49 -15.01 2.69 15.35
C GLY A 49 -15.59 2.41 13.95
N ALA A 50 -15.04 1.44 13.23
CA ALA A 50 -15.45 1.13 11.87
C ALA A 50 -16.80 0.40 11.82
N ASP A 51 -17.69 0.83 10.93
CA ASP A 51 -18.94 0.13 10.67
C ASP A 51 -18.80 -0.91 9.56
N LEU A 52 -17.89 -0.62 8.62
CA LEU A 52 -17.46 -1.48 7.55
C LEU A 52 -15.94 -1.47 7.48
N TYR A 53 -15.33 -2.64 7.29
CA TYR A 53 -13.87 -2.74 7.13
C TYR A 53 -13.51 -3.73 6.02
N SER A 54 -12.93 -3.23 4.93
CA SER A 54 -12.58 -4.05 3.76
C SER A 54 -11.17 -4.63 3.87
N ILE A 55 -11.02 -5.92 3.53
CA ILE A 55 -9.73 -6.63 3.55
C ILE A 55 -9.59 -7.54 2.33
N SER A 56 -8.33 -7.75 1.92
CA SER A 56 -8.00 -8.57 0.75
C SER A 56 -6.88 -9.55 1.08
N ALA A 57 -7.08 -10.81 0.75
CA ALA A 57 -6.22 -11.91 1.20
C ALA A 57 -4.82 -11.85 0.58
N HIS A 58 -4.72 -11.47 -0.69
CA HIS A 58 -3.44 -11.43 -1.40
C HIS A 58 -2.47 -10.35 -0.89
N LYS A 59 -2.90 -9.46 0.02
CA LYS A 59 -2.04 -8.49 0.70
C LYS A 59 -1.43 -9.00 2.00
N ILE A 60 -1.77 -10.23 2.38
CA ILE A 60 -1.20 -10.98 3.51
C ILE A 60 -0.72 -12.37 3.07
N TYR A 61 -0.25 -12.49 1.82
CA TYR A 61 0.31 -13.72 1.24
C TYR A 61 -0.65 -14.89 1.02
N ALA A 62 -1.97 -14.67 1.07
CA ALA A 62 -2.95 -15.65 0.62
C ALA A 62 -3.18 -15.59 -0.92
N PRO A 63 -3.87 -16.57 -1.51
CA PRO A 63 -4.21 -16.55 -2.93
C PRO A 63 -5.01 -15.31 -3.36
N LYS A 64 -4.85 -14.90 -4.61
CA LYS A 64 -5.69 -13.85 -5.25
C LYS A 64 -7.12 -14.38 -5.45
N GLY A 65 -8.09 -13.46 -5.55
CA GLY A 65 -9.50 -13.80 -5.82
C GLY A 65 -10.35 -14.06 -4.57
N VAL A 66 -9.84 -13.75 -3.38
CA VAL A 66 -10.59 -13.82 -2.11
C VAL A 66 -10.30 -12.58 -1.25
N GLY A 67 -11.36 -12.10 -0.60
CA GLY A 67 -11.35 -10.95 0.29
C GLY A 67 -12.56 -11.01 1.22
N ALA A 68 -12.67 -10.06 2.13
CA ALA A 68 -13.80 -9.98 3.05
C ALA A 68 -14.15 -8.53 3.38
N ILE A 69 -15.39 -8.33 3.80
CA ILE A 69 -15.84 -7.07 4.38
C ILE A 69 -16.42 -7.39 5.76
N TYR A 70 -15.82 -6.78 6.79
CA TYR A 70 -16.43 -6.75 8.11
C TYR A 70 -17.65 -5.84 8.07
N ILE A 71 -18.74 -6.25 8.71
CA ILE A 71 -19.96 -5.46 8.83
C ILE A 71 -20.39 -5.47 10.29
N ARG A 72 -20.49 -4.28 10.89
CA ARG A 72 -21.03 -4.12 12.25
C ARG A 72 -22.45 -4.69 12.32
N LYS A 73 -22.75 -5.46 13.36
CA LYS A 73 -23.99 -6.24 13.51
C LYS A 73 -25.28 -5.42 13.29
N SER A 74 -25.31 -4.16 13.72
CA SER A 74 -26.47 -3.28 13.58
C SER A 74 -26.63 -2.66 12.18
N LEU A 75 -25.61 -2.75 11.32
CA LEU A 75 -25.63 -2.15 9.99
C LEU A 75 -26.27 -3.10 8.96
N ARG A 76 -27.30 -2.59 8.28
CA ARG A 76 -27.92 -3.26 7.14
C ARG A 76 -27.29 -2.75 5.86
N LEU A 77 -26.92 -3.67 4.98
CA LEU A 77 -26.40 -3.37 3.65
C LEU A 77 -27.27 -4.08 2.62
N THR A 78 -27.64 -3.37 1.58
CA THR A 78 -28.29 -3.95 0.40
C THR A 78 -27.25 -4.81 -0.34
N PRO A 79 -27.57 -6.08 -0.68
CA PRO A 79 -26.68 -6.91 -1.49
C PRO A 79 -26.37 -6.26 -2.84
N LEU A 80 -25.12 -6.34 -3.30
CA LEU A 80 -24.72 -5.88 -4.63
C LEU A 80 -25.10 -6.90 -5.72
N THR A 81 -25.10 -8.18 -5.38
CA THR A 81 -25.46 -9.28 -6.26
C THR A 81 -26.61 -10.08 -5.66
N PHE A 82 -27.46 -10.64 -6.52
CA PHE A 82 -28.68 -11.36 -6.13
C PHE A 82 -28.63 -12.82 -6.60
N GLY A 83 -29.19 -13.73 -5.81
CA GLY A 83 -29.09 -15.18 -6.02
C GLY A 83 -29.37 -15.96 -4.73
N GLY A 84 -28.72 -17.12 -4.56
CA GLY A 84 -28.93 -17.99 -3.39
C GLY A 84 -28.47 -17.41 -2.04
N HIS A 85 -28.81 -18.10 -0.95
CA HIS A 85 -28.72 -17.63 0.46
C HIS A 85 -27.32 -17.60 1.11
N HIS A 86 -26.26 -17.57 0.31
CA HIS A 86 -24.87 -17.61 0.80
C HIS A 86 -24.49 -16.32 1.56
N GLU A 87 -23.50 -16.39 2.45
CA GLU A 87 -23.04 -15.25 3.27
C GLU A 87 -24.19 -14.53 4.00
N ARG A 88 -25.17 -15.29 4.50
CA ARG A 88 -26.38 -14.77 5.19
C ARG A 88 -27.19 -13.82 4.30
N ASP A 89 -27.47 -14.24 3.07
CA ASP A 89 -28.20 -13.47 2.04
C ASP A 89 -27.49 -12.21 1.54
N ARG A 90 -26.19 -12.03 1.84
CA ARG A 90 -25.45 -10.79 1.49
C ARG A 90 -24.65 -10.90 0.21
N ARG A 91 -24.19 -12.11 -0.14
CA ARG A 91 -23.33 -12.33 -1.30
C ARG A 91 -23.58 -13.75 -1.84
N PRO A 92 -24.43 -13.92 -2.86
CA PRO A 92 -24.71 -15.22 -3.47
C PRO A 92 -23.52 -15.80 -4.24
N GLY A 93 -23.57 -17.11 -4.47
CA GLY A 93 -22.62 -17.88 -5.28
C GLY A 93 -21.84 -18.87 -4.42
N THR A 94 -21.60 -20.07 -4.97
CA THR A 94 -20.85 -21.14 -4.29
C THR A 94 -19.55 -20.61 -3.69
N GLU A 95 -19.30 -20.96 -2.43
CA GLU A 95 -18.18 -20.45 -1.68
C GLU A 95 -16.86 -20.94 -2.27
N ASN A 96 -15.89 -20.02 -2.39
CA ASN A 96 -14.52 -20.36 -2.73
C ASN A 96 -13.83 -20.98 -1.50
N ILE A 97 -14.18 -22.23 -1.16
CA ILE A 97 -13.68 -22.92 0.04
C ILE A 97 -12.14 -22.92 0.11
N PRO A 98 -11.38 -23.24 -0.96
CA PRO A 98 -9.91 -23.18 -0.91
C PRO A 98 -9.39 -21.77 -0.63
N GLY A 99 -10.00 -20.75 -1.25
CA GLY A 99 -9.65 -19.35 -1.01
C GLY A 99 -9.94 -18.91 0.42
N ILE A 100 -11.09 -19.31 0.98
CA ILE A 100 -11.49 -18.99 2.37
C ILE A 100 -10.54 -19.64 3.36
N VAL A 101 -10.20 -20.93 3.18
CA VAL A 101 -9.24 -21.65 4.02
C VAL A 101 -7.86 -21.00 3.94
N GLY A 102 -7.38 -20.70 2.73
CA GLY A 102 -6.09 -20.03 2.53
C GLY A 102 -6.05 -18.63 3.16
N PHE A 103 -7.15 -17.88 3.09
CA PHE A 103 -7.25 -16.58 3.74
C PHE A 103 -7.23 -16.70 5.27
N GLY A 104 -7.97 -17.65 5.85
CA GLY A 104 -7.95 -17.92 7.29
C GLY A 104 -6.55 -18.26 7.81
N ALA A 105 -5.85 -19.17 7.13
CA ALA A 105 -4.48 -19.55 7.47
C ALA A 105 -3.51 -18.35 7.37
N ALA A 106 -3.60 -17.56 6.29
CA ALA A 106 -2.78 -16.37 6.13
C ALA A 106 -3.06 -15.30 7.19
N ALA A 107 -4.32 -15.14 7.61
CA ALA A 107 -4.69 -14.22 8.68
C ALA A 107 -4.10 -14.65 10.03
N GLU A 108 -4.12 -15.95 10.34
CA GLU A 108 -3.47 -16.48 11.54
C GLU A 108 -1.94 -16.27 11.51
N LEU A 109 -1.31 -16.47 10.36
CA LEU A 109 0.11 -16.17 10.17
C LEU A 109 0.42 -14.67 10.27
N ALA A 110 -0.46 -13.81 9.78
CA ALA A 110 -0.30 -12.36 9.84
C ALA A 110 -0.43 -11.81 11.27
N CYS A 111 -0.99 -12.57 12.22
CA CYS A 111 -1.05 -12.25 13.64
C CYS A 111 0.23 -12.65 14.41
N LYS A 112 1.23 -13.27 13.75
CA LYS A 112 2.52 -13.70 14.36
C LYS A 112 3.48 -12.50 14.63
N PRO A 113 4.59 -12.67 15.38
CA PRO A 113 5.10 -11.63 16.27
C PRO A 113 5.74 -10.41 15.58
N ALA A 114 5.73 -9.30 16.33
CA ALA A 114 6.25 -7.99 15.94
C ALA A 114 7.68 -7.98 15.37
N ALA A 115 8.51 -8.97 15.73
CA ALA A 115 9.91 -9.07 15.28
C ALA A 115 10.06 -9.10 13.74
N ASP A 116 9.12 -9.74 13.02
CA ASP A 116 9.18 -9.76 11.54
C ASP A 116 8.85 -8.38 10.94
N LEU A 117 7.92 -7.64 11.56
CA LEU A 117 7.58 -6.28 11.13
C LEU A 117 8.69 -5.28 11.44
N GLU A 118 9.36 -5.43 12.59
CA GLU A 118 10.55 -4.64 12.95
C GLU A 118 11.69 -4.85 11.97
N ARG A 119 11.96 -6.11 11.59
CA ARG A 119 12.97 -6.43 10.58
C ARG A 119 12.62 -5.80 9.23
N ILE A 120 11.37 -5.89 8.78
CA ILE A 120 10.92 -5.27 7.53
C ILE A 120 11.03 -3.74 7.61
N ALA A 121 10.66 -3.12 8.73
CA ALA A 121 10.81 -1.69 8.96
C ALA A 121 12.29 -1.28 8.87
N SER A 122 13.19 -2.02 9.51
CA SER A 122 14.63 -1.77 9.45
C SER A 122 15.18 -1.83 8.03
N LEU A 123 14.74 -2.81 7.23
CA LEU A 123 15.13 -2.90 5.82
C LEU A 123 14.60 -1.72 5.00
N ARG A 124 13.35 -1.32 5.23
CA ARG A 124 12.73 -0.15 4.58
C ARG A 124 13.47 1.13 4.94
N ASP A 125 13.76 1.34 6.22
CA ASP A 125 14.46 2.52 6.71
C ASP A 125 15.89 2.57 6.17
N ARG A 126 16.60 1.44 6.11
CA ARG A 126 17.93 1.35 5.48
C ARG A 126 17.88 1.73 4.00
N LEU A 127 16.94 1.16 3.24
CA LEU A 127 16.74 1.48 1.82
C LEU A 127 16.50 2.98 1.65
N GLU A 128 15.55 3.54 2.42
CA GLU A 128 15.18 4.94 2.34
C GLU A 128 16.33 5.88 2.68
N GLN A 129 16.96 5.72 3.86
CA GLN A 129 18.05 6.61 4.28
C GLN A 129 19.23 6.55 3.31
N THR A 130 19.58 5.35 2.82
CA THR A 130 20.69 5.22 1.87
C THR A 130 20.38 5.91 0.54
N ILE A 131 19.12 5.87 0.07
CA ILE A 131 18.70 6.61 -1.13
C ILE A 131 18.84 8.12 -0.91
N LEU A 132 18.31 8.63 0.21
CA LEU A 132 18.34 10.06 0.52
C LEU A 132 19.78 10.59 0.67
N ASP A 133 20.67 9.78 1.25
CA ASP A 133 22.06 10.16 1.49
C ASP A 133 22.90 10.12 0.21
N ARG A 134 22.69 9.13 -0.67
CA ARG A 134 23.57 8.89 -1.83
C ARG A 134 23.06 9.48 -3.13
N ILE A 135 21.75 9.69 -3.27
CA ILE A 135 21.14 10.13 -4.52
C ILE A 135 20.56 11.54 -4.32
N PRO A 136 21.25 12.60 -4.80
CA PRO A 136 20.75 13.96 -4.69
C PRO A 136 19.41 14.16 -5.41
N GLY A 137 18.64 15.17 -4.98
CA GLY A 137 17.34 15.47 -5.58
C GLY A 137 16.30 14.38 -5.30
N THR A 138 16.36 13.77 -4.12
CA THR A 138 15.37 12.78 -3.67
C THR A 138 14.64 13.25 -2.42
N GLY A 139 13.46 12.70 -2.18
CA GLY A 139 12.71 12.96 -0.95
C GLY A 139 11.53 12.04 -0.77
N VAL A 140 11.13 11.83 0.48
CA VAL A 140 10.06 10.91 0.87
C VAL A 140 8.70 11.58 0.77
N ASN A 141 7.80 10.94 0.02
CA ASN A 141 6.40 11.33 -0.08
C ASN A 141 5.65 10.87 1.19
N GLY A 142 5.15 11.84 1.95
CA GLY A 142 4.53 11.61 3.27
C GLY A 142 5.38 12.07 4.45
N GLY A 143 6.62 12.51 4.22
CA GLY A 143 7.47 13.14 5.23
C GLY A 143 7.63 12.30 6.49
N ARG A 144 7.26 12.88 7.65
CA ARG A 144 7.38 12.25 8.98
C ARG A 144 6.09 11.58 9.46
N SER A 145 5.07 11.48 8.61
CA SER A 145 3.79 10.87 8.99
C SER A 145 3.96 9.40 9.37
N ALA A 146 3.15 8.93 10.32
CA ALA A 146 3.07 7.51 10.65
C ALA A 146 2.72 6.70 9.39
N ARG A 147 3.42 5.58 9.19
CA ARG A 147 3.31 4.75 7.98
C ARG A 147 3.50 3.28 8.30
N VAL A 148 2.97 2.42 7.44
CA VAL A 148 3.21 0.98 7.54
C VAL A 148 4.71 0.67 7.42
N PRO A 149 5.19 -0.39 8.09
CA PRO A 149 6.63 -0.68 8.20
C PRO A 149 7.29 -0.99 6.84
N ASN A 150 6.52 -1.49 5.88
CA ASN A 150 7.10 -2.09 4.68
C ASN A 150 7.18 -1.17 3.45
N THR A 151 6.59 0.02 3.50
CA THR A 151 6.42 0.87 2.30
C THR A 151 7.19 2.18 2.46
N THR A 152 7.89 2.59 1.40
CA THR A 152 8.35 3.97 1.18
C THR A 152 8.00 4.40 -0.24
N ASN A 153 7.80 5.70 -0.42
CA ASN A 153 7.54 6.31 -1.70
C ASN A 153 8.44 7.53 -1.83
N ILE A 154 9.30 7.55 -2.85
CA ILE A 154 10.39 8.50 -2.98
C ILE A 154 10.33 9.12 -4.37
N TYR A 155 10.39 10.45 -4.45
CA TYR A 155 10.56 11.15 -5.72
C TYR A 155 12.05 11.25 -6.07
N PHE A 156 12.36 11.27 -7.37
CA PHE A 156 13.70 11.42 -7.92
C PHE A 156 13.70 12.56 -8.95
N ASP A 157 14.11 13.76 -8.56
CA ASP A 157 14.12 14.92 -9.45
C ASP A 157 14.94 14.63 -10.73
N GLY A 158 14.42 15.06 -11.89
CA GLY A 158 15.03 14.84 -13.20
C GLY A 158 14.91 13.42 -13.76
N ILE A 159 14.07 12.57 -13.17
CA ILE A 159 13.82 11.18 -13.60
C ILE A 159 12.35 10.98 -13.97
N ASP A 160 12.11 10.32 -15.10
CA ASP A 160 10.82 9.69 -15.39
C ASP A 160 10.73 8.35 -14.65
N ALA A 161 9.71 8.19 -13.80
CA ALA A 161 9.55 6.97 -13.01
C ALA A 161 9.33 5.72 -13.88
N GLU A 162 8.68 5.82 -15.04
CA GLU A 162 8.47 4.67 -15.92
C GLU A 162 9.80 4.16 -16.46
N ALA A 163 10.69 5.07 -16.89
CA ALA A 163 12.02 4.72 -17.37
C ALA A 163 12.85 4.05 -16.26
N LEU A 164 12.75 4.53 -15.02
CA LEU A 164 13.45 3.94 -13.88
C LEU A 164 12.89 2.55 -13.50
N VAL A 165 11.56 2.37 -13.53
CA VAL A 165 10.94 1.05 -13.33
C VAL A 165 11.44 0.04 -14.35
N ILE A 166 11.49 0.42 -15.64
CA ILE A 166 11.99 -0.43 -16.73
C ILE A 166 13.48 -0.76 -16.52
N ALA A 167 14.31 0.23 -16.19
CA ALA A 167 15.73 0.02 -15.95
C ALA A 167 16.00 -0.95 -14.78
N LEU A 168 15.20 -0.87 -13.72
CA LEU A 168 15.26 -1.77 -12.57
C LEU A 168 14.73 -3.18 -12.91
N ASP A 169 13.66 -3.28 -13.70
CA ASP A 169 13.11 -4.56 -14.17
C ASP A 169 14.12 -5.35 -15.01
N LEU A 170 14.81 -4.68 -15.93
CA LEU A 170 15.91 -5.26 -16.72
C LEU A 170 17.09 -5.76 -15.86
N ARG A 171 17.21 -5.23 -14.64
CA ARG A 171 18.20 -5.66 -13.63
C ARG A 171 17.63 -6.67 -12.62
N GLY A 172 16.39 -7.12 -12.81
CA GLY A 172 15.72 -8.13 -11.99
C GLY A 172 14.99 -7.60 -10.75
N PHE A 173 14.71 -6.30 -10.67
CA PHE A 173 14.01 -5.69 -9.53
C PHE A 173 12.61 -5.22 -9.90
N ALA A 174 11.61 -5.74 -9.18
CA ALA A 174 10.23 -5.29 -9.31
C ALA A 174 9.92 -4.15 -8.34
N VAL A 175 9.60 -2.97 -8.88
CA VAL A 175 9.11 -1.79 -8.15
C VAL A 175 7.87 -1.24 -8.84
N SER A 176 7.21 -0.24 -8.25
CA SER A 176 5.99 0.33 -8.81
C SER A 176 6.06 1.84 -8.82
N THR A 177 5.39 2.47 -9.77
CA THR A 177 5.04 3.89 -9.68
C THR A 177 3.84 4.07 -8.74
N GLY A 178 3.57 5.31 -8.30
CA GLY A 178 2.38 5.65 -7.51
C GLY A 178 1.08 5.55 -8.32
N SER A 179 1.09 6.08 -9.54
CA SER A 179 0.03 5.89 -10.54
C SER A 179 0.20 4.54 -11.22
N ALA A 180 -0.27 3.46 -10.58
CA ALA A 180 -0.33 2.16 -11.25
C ALA A 180 -1.04 2.31 -12.60
N CYS A 181 -0.28 2.26 -13.69
CA CYS A 181 -0.76 2.41 -15.06
C CYS A 181 -1.77 1.31 -15.37
N SER A 182 -3.05 1.67 -15.41
CA SER A 182 -4.12 0.80 -15.92
C SER A 182 -5.01 1.48 -16.96
N SER A 183 -4.64 2.65 -17.50
CA SER A 183 -5.50 3.39 -18.45
C SER A 183 -4.79 4.07 -19.63
N GLY A 184 -3.50 3.85 -19.86
CA GLY A 184 -2.80 4.39 -21.05
C GLY A 184 -2.62 5.91 -21.08
N ALA A 185 -3.03 6.64 -20.04
CA ALA A 185 -2.79 8.07 -19.88
C ALA A 185 -1.76 8.31 -18.78
N VAL A 186 -0.63 8.95 -19.15
CA VAL A 186 0.46 9.36 -18.24
C VAL A 186 -0.02 10.55 -17.39
N THR A 187 -0.96 10.30 -16.48
CA THR A 187 -1.46 11.31 -15.55
C THR A 187 -0.73 11.16 -14.22
N PRO A 188 -0.30 12.27 -13.59
CA PRO A 188 0.37 12.21 -12.29
C PRO A 188 -0.56 11.59 -11.25
N SER A 189 0.01 10.89 -10.26
CA SER A 189 -0.77 10.30 -9.18
C SER A 189 -1.66 11.35 -8.51
N HIS A 190 -2.96 11.09 -8.48
CA HIS A 190 -3.92 11.93 -7.79
C HIS A 190 -3.67 11.95 -6.27
N VAL A 191 -3.12 10.86 -5.71
CA VAL A 191 -2.72 10.80 -4.29
C VAL A 191 -1.57 11.76 -4.03
N LEU A 192 -0.49 11.66 -4.80
CA LEU A 192 0.69 12.51 -4.62
C LEU A 192 0.38 13.99 -4.89
N THR A 193 -0.43 14.27 -5.91
CA THR A 193 -0.89 15.64 -6.21
C THR A 193 -1.76 16.20 -5.08
N ALA A 194 -2.66 15.39 -4.49
CA ALA A 194 -3.46 15.79 -3.33
C ALA A 194 -2.60 16.02 -2.07
N MET A 195 -1.42 15.42 -1.98
CA MET A 195 -0.42 15.68 -0.94
C MET A 195 0.41 16.94 -1.21
N GLY A 196 0.16 17.65 -2.31
CA GLY A 196 0.81 18.92 -2.65
C GLY A 196 2.09 18.78 -3.49
N LEU A 197 2.38 17.60 -4.05
CA LEU A 197 3.50 17.45 -4.97
C LEU A 197 3.20 18.16 -6.30
N SER A 198 4.26 18.70 -6.91
CA SER A 198 4.19 19.11 -8.31
C SER A 198 3.91 17.90 -9.21
N ALA A 199 3.29 18.14 -10.36
CA ALA A 199 3.03 17.08 -11.34
C ALA A 199 4.31 16.39 -11.79
N GLU A 200 5.43 17.12 -11.84
CA GLU A 200 6.76 16.57 -12.14
C GLU A 200 7.22 15.58 -11.08
N ARG A 201 7.25 15.97 -9.79
CA ARG A 201 7.65 15.06 -8.70
C ARG A 201 6.72 13.88 -8.56
N ALA A 202 5.41 14.08 -8.78
CA ALA A 202 4.44 13.00 -8.79
C ALA A 202 4.73 11.96 -9.89
N ARG A 203 5.16 12.40 -11.09
CA ARG A 203 5.61 11.51 -12.18
C ARG A 203 6.98 10.89 -11.93
N ALA A 204 7.81 11.52 -11.11
CA ALA A 204 9.14 11.06 -10.75
C ALA A 204 9.17 10.17 -9.49
N SER A 205 8.03 9.68 -9.02
CA SER A 205 7.90 8.96 -7.74
C SER A 205 7.84 7.45 -7.90
N ILE A 206 8.71 6.76 -7.16
CA ILE A 206 8.80 5.30 -7.07
C ILE A 206 8.32 4.84 -5.70
N ARG A 207 7.43 3.83 -5.70
CA ARG A 207 7.05 3.07 -4.51
C ARG A 207 7.89 1.82 -4.39
N PHE A 208 8.54 1.69 -3.24
CA PHE A 208 9.18 0.46 -2.78
C PHE A 208 8.32 -0.16 -1.69
N SER A 209 7.97 -1.43 -1.85
CA SER A 209 7.18 -2.19 -0.88
C SER A 209 7.85 -3.52 -0.59
N LEU A 210 8.37 -3.66 0.62
CA LEU A 210 9.08 -4.86 1.06
C LEU A 210 8.11 -5.91 1.59
N GLY A 211 8.52 -7.17 1.53
CA GLY A 211 7.78 -8.33 2.02
C GLY A 211 8.61 -9.24 2.91
N ALA A 212 7.98 -10.30 3.40
CA ALA A 212 8.57 -11.24 4.34
C ALA A 212 9.84 -11.92 3.80
N SER A 213 9.91 -12.16 2.49
CA SER A 213 11.06 -12.80 1.85
C SER A 213 12.23 -11.86 1.55
N ASN A 214 12.10 -10.54 1.77
CA ASN A 214 13.19 -9.61 1.46
C ASN A 214 14.35 -9.72 2.46
N THR A 215 15.57 -9.62 1.95
CA THR A 215 16.82 -9.69 2.73
C THR A 215 17.63 -8.40 2.63
N ALA A 216 18.58 -8.21 3.56
CA ALA A 216 19.51 -7.09 3.51
C ALA A 216 20.37 -7.10 2.23
N SER A 217 20.82 -8.27 1.78
CA SER A 217 21.61 -8.40 0.54
C SER A 217 20.82 -8.00 -0.71
N GLN A 218 19.51 -8.27 -0.76
CA GLN A 218 18.65 -7.82 -1.85
C GLN A 218 18.46 -6.30 -1.82
N VAL A 219 18.34 -5.70 -0.63
CA VAL A 219 18.28 -4.24 -0.47
C VAL A 219 19.58 -3.60 -0.95
N ASP A 220 20.74 -4.18 -0.61
CA ASP A 220 22.05 -3.67 -1.05
C ASP A 220 22.23 -3.78 -2.57
N ALA A 221 21.82 -4.91 -3.17
CA ALA A 221 21.84 -5.08 -4.61
C ALA A 221 20.91 -4.08 -5.33
N LEU A 222 19.72 -3.83 -4.77
CA LEU A 222 18.78 -2.83 -5.29
C LEU A 222 19.39 -1.43 -5.23
N LEU A 223 20.04 -1.06 -4.12
CA LEU A 223 20.66 0.25 -3.96
C LEU A 223 21.73 0.52 -5.02
N SER A 224 22.63 -0.45 -5.27
CA SER A 224 23.63 -0.33 -6.34
C SER A 224 22.97 -0.19 -7.72
N ALA A 225 21.97 -1.01 -8.02
CA ALA A 225 21.25 -0.97 -9.28
C ALA A 225 20.47 0.35 -9.50
N LEU A 226 19.90 0.88 -8.42
CA LEU A 226 19.16 2.13 -8.42
C LEU A 226 20.09 3.33 -8.66
N GLU A 227 21.22 3.38 -7.96
CA GLU A 227 22.20 4.46 -8.10
C GLU A 227 22.73 4.55 -9.55
N GLU A 228 23.15 3.41 -10.11
CA GLU A 228 23.63 3.35 -11.49
C GLU A 228 22.54 3.75 -12.51
N SER A 229 21.31 3.27 -12.30
CA SER A 229 20.17 3.60 -13.17
C SER A 229 19.82 5.08 -13.12
N VAL A 230 19.78 5.68 -11.93
CA VAL A 230 19.50 7.12 -11.77
C VAL A 230 20.59 7.97 -12.42
N VAL A 231 21.87 7.62 -12.23
CA VAL A 231 22.99 8.33 -12.87
C VAL A 231 22.89 8.25 -14.39
N HIS A 232 22.60 7.06 -14.94
CA HIS A 232 22.45 6.87 -16.37
C HIS A 232 21.28 7.68 -16.94
N LEU A 233 20.10 7.56 -16.32
CA LEU A 233 18.88 8.24 -16.78
C LEU A 233 19.01 9.77 -16.72
N ARG A 234 19.64 10.32 -15.67
CA ARG A 234 19.91 11.77 -15.58
C ARG A 234 20.87 12.27 -16.66
N ARG A 235 21.79 11.44 -17.16
CA ARG A 235 22.70 11.83 -18.26
C ARG A 235 22.01 11.89 -19.62
N ILE A 236 21.04 11.01 -19.86
CA ILE A 236 20.31 10.96 -21.14
C ILE A 236 19.07 11.86 -21.16
N SER A 237 18.59 12.29 -19.99
CA SER A 237 17.53 13.29 -19.87
C SER A 237 18.10 14.68 -20.19
N VAL A 238 18.27 14.99 -21.49
CA VAL A 238 18.88 16.25 -21.96
C VAL A 238 17.90 17.43 -21.89
N HIS A 239 16.66 17.25 -21.42
CA HIS A 239 15.69 18.34 -21.26
C HIS A 239 14.96 18.25 -19.91
N ALA A 240 15.44 19.03 -18.94
CA ALA A 240 14.62 19.69 -17.94
C ALA A 240 14.86 21.20 -18.09
#